data_AF-A0A0K8RIE0-F1
#
_entry.id   AF-A0A0K8RIE0-F1
#
_cell.length_a   1.000
_cell.length_b   1.000
_cell.length_c   1.000
_cell.angle_alpha   90.00
_cell.angle_beta   90.00
_cell.angle_gamma   90.00
#
_symmetry.space_group_name_H-M   'P 1'
#
loop_
_entity.id
_entity.type
_entity.pdbx_description
1 polymer ?
#
loop_
_entity_poly.entity_id
_entity_poly.type
_entity_poly.pdbx_seq_one_letter_code
_entity_poly.pdbx_strand_id
1 'polypeptide(L)'
;MSLSRKRSTLSYMYCMGNETISRTTIVKDLGVFVDDHLSFNSHRNSIVSQGLRMLGIMARLTRPFSTHHCLLRLFSTHLRSRLEFASVIWNSISSTASENIEHKQKRFVWIVYDRYFGLK
;
A
#
# COMPACT_ATOMS: atom_id res chain seq x y z
N MET A 1 6.56 -17.87 -13.78
CA MET A 1 5.35 -17.49 -13.00
C MET A 1 4.13 -17.64 -13.91
N SER A 2 2.97 -18.08 -13.42
CA SER A 2 1.70 -18.01 -14.18
C SER A 2 0.73 -17.14 -13.38
N LEU A 3 0.09 -16.17 -14.03
CA LEU A 3 -0.88 -15.26 -13.41
C LEU A 3 -2.30 -15.75 -13.69
N SER A 4 -3.04 -16.13 -12.65
CA SER A 4 -4.43 -16.56 -12.83
C SER A 4 -5.25 -16.49 -11.54
N ARG A 5 -6.53 -16.12 -11.69
CA ARG A 5 -7.53 -16.29 -10.62
C ARG A 5 -8.18 -17.68 -10.61
N LYS A 6 -7.79 -18.58 -11.53
CA LYS A 6 -8.30 -19.95 -11.57
C LYS A 6 -7.77 -20.77 -10.39
N ARG A 7 -8.63 -21.62 -9.81
CA ARG A 7 -8.24 -22.53 -8.71
C ARG A 7 -7.24 -23.60 -9.17
N SER A 8 -7.38 -24.08 -10.39
CA SER A 8 -6.41 -24.98 -11.04
C SER A 8 -5.48 -24.18 -11.94
N THR A 9 -4.25 -23.97 -11.48
CA THR A 9 -3.22 -23.28 -12.26
C THR A 9 -2.35 -24.29 -13.00
N LEU A 10 -2.07 -24.03 -14.27
CA LEU A 10 -1.14 -24.83 -15.07
C LEU A 10 0.28 -24.63 -14.52
N SER A 11 0.81 -25.69 -13.91
CA SER A 11 2.20 -25.77 -13.47
C SER A 11 3.01 -26.48 -14.55
N TYR A 12 3.80 -25.70 -15.28
CA TYR A 12 4.74 -26.20 -16.28
C TYR A 12 6.16 -25.81 -15.88
N MET A 13 7.09 -26.76 -15.99
CA MET A 13 8.51 -26.54 -15.72
C MET A 13 9.19 -26.10 -17.00
N TYR A 14 9.59 -24.84 -17.04
CA TYR A 14 10.27 -24.26 -18.20
C TYR A 14 11.79 -24.47 -18.06
N CYS A 15 12.44 -24.86 -19.15
CA CYS A 15 13.89 -24.98 -19.24
C CYS A 15 14.43 -24.04 -20.33
N MET A 16 15.57 -23.40 -20.08
CA MET A 16 16.31 -22.63 -21.07
C MET A 16 17.67 -23.30 -21.26
N GLY A 17 17.84 -24.01 -22.38
CA GLY A 17 18.98 -24.91 -22.56
C GLY A 17 18.94 -26.03 -21.52
N ASN A 18 20.04 -26.19 -20.76
CA ASN A 18 20.15 -27.18 -19.68
C ASN A 18 19.74 -26.65 -18.30
N GLU A 19 19.32 -25.39 -18.18
CA GLU A 19 18.92 -24.81 -16.90
C GLU A 19 17.41 -24.75 -16.73
N THR A 20 16.93 -25.12 -15.56
CA THR A 20 15.51 -25.01 -15.18
C THR A 20 15.22 -23.61 -14.67
N ILE A 21 14.18 -22.98 -15.20
CA ILE A 21 13.75 -21.65 -14.77
C ILE A 21 12.95 -21.81 -13.48
N SER A 22 13.48 -21.28 -12.39
CA SER A 22 12.81 -21.31 -11.09
C SER A 22 11.51 -20.50 -11.14
N ARG A 23 10.47 -21.08 -10.54
CA ARG A 23 9.13 -20.49 -10.56
C ARG A 23 8.98 -19.57 -9.36
N THR A 24 8.65 -18.30 -9.60
CA THR A 24 8.36 -17.31 -8.55
C THR A 24 6.84 -17.19 -8.34
N THR A 25 6.44 -16.88 -7.11
CA THR A 25 5.04 -16.61 -6.71
C THR A 25 4.71 -15.12 -6.65
N ILE A 26 5.73 -14.28 -6.49
CA ILE A 26 5.61 -12.82 -6.45
C ILE A 26 6.66 -12.24 -7.41
N VAL A 27 6.24 -11.25 -8.18
CA VAL A 27 7.12 -10.43 -9.02
C VAL A 27 6.88 -8.96 -8.72
N LYS A 28 7.92 -8.14 -8.82
CA LYS A 28 7.79 -6.69 -8.73
C LYS A 28 7.89 -6.11 -10.13
N ASP A 29 6.83 -5.45 -10.59
CA ASP A 29 6.77 -4.80 -11.89
C ASP A 29 6.23 -3.38 -11.75
N LEU A 30 6.89 -2.40 -12.39
CA LEU A 30 6.58 -0.97 -12.30
C LEU A 30 6.36 -0.44 -10.86
N GLY A 31 6.99 -1.06 -9.85
CA GLY A 31 6.81 -0.69 -8.43
C GLY A 31 5.65 -1.39 -7.71
N VAL A 32 4.89 -2.22 -8.41
CA VAL A 32 3.79 -3.05 -7.89
C VAL A 32 4.25 -4.47 -7.62
N PHE A 33 3.85 -5.05 -6.49
CA PHE A 33 4.05 -6.48 -6.25
C PHE A 33 2.84 -7.26 -6.76
N VAL A 34 3.05 -8.09 -7.77
CA VAL A 34 2.04 -8.94 -8.38
C VAL A 34 2.25 -10.36 -7.89
N ASP A 35 1.21 -10.96 -7.32
CA ASP A 35 1.16 -12.36 -6.95
C ASP A 35 0.54 -13.20 -8.07
N ASP A 36 0.85 -14.49 -8.08
CA ASP A 36 0.32 -15.47 -9.04
C ASP A 36 -1.22 -15.54 -9.03
N HIS A 37 -1.85 -15.29 -7.89
CA HIS A 37 -3.29 -15.23 -7.72
C HIS A 37 -3.94 -13.87 -8.04
N LEU A 38 -3.16 -12.84 -8.39
CA LEU A 38 -3.64 -11.47 -8.62
C LEU A 38 -4.49 -10.91 -7.46
N SER A 39 -4.15 -11.26 -6.21
CA SER A 39 -4.79 -10.76 -4.99
C SER A 39 -4.16 -9.47 -4.48
N PHE A 40 -2.92 -9.15 -4.89
CA PHE A 40 -2.15 -7.96 -4.53
C PHE A 40 -1.99 -7.71 -3.03
N ASN A 41 -2.22 -8.73 -2.19
CA ASN A 41 -2.14 -8.63 -0.74
C ASN A 41 -0.75 -8.16 -0.27
N SER A 42 0.31 -8.70 -0.87
CA SER A 42 1.70 -8.32 -0.59
C SER A 42 1.97 -6.85 -0.91
N HIS A 43 1.46 -6.36 -2.05
CA HIS A 43 1.59 -4.95 -2.44
C HIS A 43 0.87 -4.02 -1.47
N ARG A 44 -0.39 -4.33 -1.15
CA ARG A 44 -1.19 -3.57 -0.18
C ARG A 44 -0.48 -3.47 1.17
N ASN A 45 -0.05 -4.60 1.73
CA ASN A 45 0.61 -4.63 3.03
C ASN A 45 1.92 -3.81 3.02
N SER A 46 2.67 -3.86 1.92
CA SER A 46 3.89 -3.06 1.73
C SER A 46 3.59 -1.55 1.68
N ILE A 47 2.60 -1.12 0.88
CA ILE A 47 2.21 0.29 0.80
C ILE A 47 1.66 0.80 2.14
N VAL A 48 0.79 0.02 2.80
CA VAL A 48 0.19 0.41 4.08
C VAL A 48 1.24 0.55 5.17
N SER A 49 2.17 -0.39 5.28
CA SER A 49 3.24 -0.34 6.29
C SER A 49 4.18 0.86 6.05
N GLN A 50 4.56 1.11 4.80
CA GLN A 50 5.34 2.29 4.42
C GLN A 50 4.60 3.59 4.73
N GLY A 51 3.30 3.65 4.45
CA GLY A 51 2.43 4.78 4.77
C GLY A 51 2.37 5.04 6.27
N LEU A 52 2.15 4.00 7.09
CA LEU A 52 2.14 4.14 8.55
C LEU A 52 3.48 4.62 9.12
N ARG A 53 4.59 4.10 8.59
CA ARG A 53 5.93 4.55 8.99
C ARG A 53 6.13 6.03 8.70
N MET A 54 5.76 6.47 7.49
CA MET A 54 5.87 7.87 7.07
C MET A 54 4.95 8.77 7.90
N LEU A 55 3.72 8.33 8.19
CA LEU A 55 2.79 9.04 9.08
C LEU A 55 3.39 9.24 10.48
N GLY A 56 4.02 8.20 11.04
CA GLY A 56 4.70 8.31 12.34
C GLY A 56 5.85 9.31 12.33
N ILE A 57 6.64 9.35 11.26
CA ILE A 57 7.72 10.33 11.08
C ILE A 57 7.14 11.74 10.98
N MET A 58 6.18 11.95 10.09
CA MET A 58 5.50 13.24 9.91
C MET A 58 4.90 13.74 11.21
N ALA A 59 4.15 12.88 11.90
CA ALA A 59 3.54 13.21 13.17
C ALA A 59 4.59 13.65 14.20
N ARG A 60 5.78 13.02 14.27
CA ARG A 60 6.84 13.45 15.20
C ARG A 60 7.47 14.77 14.78
N LEU A 61 7.83 14.92 13.50
CA LEU A 61 8.52 16.10 12.99
C LEU A 61 7.64 17.35 13.03
N THR A 62 6.33 17.21 12.83
CA THR A 62 5.40 18.35 12.83
C THR A 62 4.84 18.69 14.21
N ARG A 63 5.25 18.00 15.29
CA ARG A 63 4.80 18.32 16.66
C ARG A 63 5.01 19.80 17.04
N PRO A 64 6.13 20.45 16.69
CA PRO A 64 6.35 21.86 17.04
C PRO A 64 5.50 22.85 16.23
N PHE A 65 4.81 22.41 15.18
CA PHE A 65 4.07 23.32 14.29
C PHE A 65 2.68 23.64 14.84
N SER A 66 2.42 24.93 15.04
CA SER A 66 1.15 25.46 15.54
C SER A 66 -0.01 25.36 14.53
N THR A 67 0.28 25.28 13.23
CA THR A 67 -0.75 25.23 12.17
C THR A 67 -0.87 23.84 11.54
N HIS A 68 -2.10 23.40 11.28
CA HIS A 68 -2.38 22.12 10.63
C HIS A 68 -2.03 22.07 9.13
N HIS A 69 -1.89 23.23 8.47
CA HIS A 69 -1.65 23.30 7.01
C HIS A 69 -0.40 22.55 6.56
N CYS A 70 0.69 22.64 7.32
CA CYS A 70 1.93 21.93 7.02
C CYS A 70 1.73 20.40 7.04
N LEU A 71 1.08 19.90 8.09
CA LEU A 71 0.81 18.47 8.25
C LEU A 71 -0.14 17.94 7.16
N LEU A 72 -1.18 18.70 6.80
CA LEU A 72 -2.08 18.37 5.68
C LEU A 72 -1.35 18.32 4.34
N ARG A 73 -0.46 19.30 4.06
CA ARG A 73 0.31 19.34 2.82
C ARG A 73 1.29 18.17 2.74
N LEU A 74 1.98 17.87 3.83
CA LEU A 74 2.87 16.70 3.92
C LEU A 74 2.10 15.40 3.68
N PHE A 75 0.94 15.23 4.31
CA PHE A 75 0.09 14.06 4.09
C PHE A 75 -0.33 13.92 2.63
N SER A 76 -0.84 14.98 2.01
CA SER A 76 -1.31 14.94 0.62
C SER A 76 -0.16 14.65 -0.36
N THR A 77 1.03 15.21 -0.13
CA THR A 77 2.18 15.06 -1.04
C THR A 77 2.86 13.70 -0.94
N HIS A 78 2.95 13.10 0.25
CA HIS A 78 3.70 11.84 0.43
C HIS A 78 2.83 10.62 0.74
N LEU A 79 1.81 10.76 1.57
CA LEU A 79 0.99 9.62 2.01
C LEU A 79 -0.12 9.34 1.02
N ARG A 80 -0.89 10.36 0.64
CA ARG A 80 -1.99 10.23 -0.30
C ARG A 80 -1.50 9.77 -1.68
N SER A 81 -0.47 10.41 -2.22
CA SER A 81 0.14 10.02 -3.50
C SER A 81 0.59 8.56 -3.55
N ARG A 82 1.13 8.03 -2.44
CA ARG A 82 1.53 6.61 -2.33
C ARG A 82 0.36 5.65 -2.18
N LEU A 83 -0.71 6.04 -1.49
CA LEU A 83 -1.92 5.22 -1.36
C LEU A 83 -2.72 5.18 -2.66
N GLU A 84 -2.73 6.27 -3.43
CA GLU A 84 -3.42 6.36 -4.72
C GLU A 84 -2.60 5.76 -5.87
N PHE A 85 -1.30 5.53 -5.67
CA PHE A 85 -0.47 4.81 -6.63
C PHE A 85 -1.06 3.43 -6.94
N ALA A 86 -1.07 3.08 -8.22
CA ALA A 86 -1.67 1.84 -8.73
C ALA A 86 -3.16 1.67 -8.39
N SER A 87 -3.94 2.76 -8.41
CA SER A 87 -5.39 2.78 -8.17
C SER A 87 -6.21 1.76 -8.96
N VAL A 88 -5.77 1.40 -10.16
CA VAL A 88 -6.37 0.34 -10.99
C VAL A 88 -6.45 -0.99 -10.24
N ILE A 89 -5.46 -1.29 -9.41
CA ILE A 89 -5.41 -2.50 -8.58
C ILE A 89 -6.43 -2.40 -7.45
N TRP A 90 -6.55 -1.23 -6.83
CA TRP A 90 -7.50 -0.99 -5.74
C TRP A 90 -8.96 -1.19 -6.17
N ASN A 91 -9.30 -0.94 -7.43
CA ASN A 91 -10.65 -1.21 -7.93
C ASN A 91 -11.01 -2.70 -7.93
N SER A 92 -10.03 -3.60 -7.83
CA SER A 92 -10.22 -5.05 -7.85
C SER A 92 -10.16 -5.73 -6.47
N ILE A 93 -9.95 -4.96 -5.39
CA ILE A 93 -9.80 -5.51 -4.04
C ILE A 93 -11.15 -5.72 -3.33
N SER A 94 -11.17 -6.54 -2.29
CA SER A 94 -12.35 -6.73 -1.43
C SER A 94 -12.71 -5.45 -0.67
N SER A 95 -13.99 -5.29 -0.32
CA SER A 95 -14.47 -4.19 0.55
C SER A 95 -13.65 -4.08 1.84
N THR A 96 -13.38 -5.22 2.48
CA THR A 96 -12.54 -5.30 3.69
C THR A 96 -11.12 -4.77 3.49
N ALA A 97 -10.53 -4.98 2.31
CA ALA A 97 -9.20 -4.45 2.00
C ALA A 97 -9.24 -2.92 1.78
N SER A 98 -10.31 -2.43 1.17
CA SER A 98 -10.55 -0.99 0.99
C SER A 98 -10.76 -0.28 2.34
N GLU A 99 -11.61 -0.83 3.21
CA GLU A 99 -11.86 -0.33 4.56
C GLU A 99 -10.57 -0.26 5.39
N ASN A 100 -9.68 -1.25 5.24
CA ASN A 100 -8.38 -1.25 5.91
C ASN A 100 -7.50 -0.08 5.48
N ILE A 101 -7.51 0.30 4.19
CA ILE A 101 -6.79 1.47 3.68
C ILE A 101 -7.43 2.75 4.22
N GLU A 102 -8.76 2.86 4.18
CA GLU A 102 -9.51 4.00 4.69
C GLU A 102 -9.27 4.21 6.19
N HIS A 103 -9.22 3.14 6.99
CA HIS A 103 -8.94 3.21 8.42
C HIS A 103 -7.58 3.86 8.71
N LYS A 104 -6.57 3.68 7.82
CA LYS A 104 -5.27 4.36 7.97
C LYS A 104 -5.36 5.84 7.65
N GLN A 105 -6.17 6.23 6.67
CA GLN A 105 -6.44 7.64 6.39
C GLN A 105 -7.21 8.29 7.56
N LYS A 106 -8.20 7.59 8.14
CA LYS A 106 -8.90 8.03 9.35
C LYS A 106 -7.94 8.25 10.53
N ARG A 107 -6.95 7.37 10.70
CA ARG A 107 -5.91 7.57 11.73
C ARG A 107 -5.15 8.89 11.56
N PHE A 108 -4.87 9.31 10.33
CA PHE A 108 -4.28 10.62 10.08
C PHE A 108 -5.22 11.76 10.50
N VAL A 109 -6.50 11.68 10.12
CA VAL A 109 -7.51 12.67 10.52
C VAL A 109 -7.59 12.80 12.04
N TRP A 110 -7.57 11.68 12.77
CA TRP A 110 -7.52 11.67 14.23
C TRP A 110 -6.29 12.39 14.81
N ILE A 111 -5.11 12.20 14.23
CA ILE A 111 -3.88 12.90 14.67
C ILE A 111 -4.01 14.42 14.47
N VAL A 112 -4.61 14.85 13.36
CA VAL A 112 -4.85 16.28 13.10
C VAL A 112 -5.90 16.82 14.09
N TYR A 113 -7.00 16.09 14.29
CA TYR A 113 -8.06 16.47 15.21
C TYR A 113 -7.54 16.66 16.64
N ASP A 114 -6.87 15.64 17.18
CA ASP A 114 -6.31 15.63 18.54
C ASP A 114 -5.36 16.83 18.79
N ARG A 115 -4.52 17.16 17.81
CA ARG A 115 -3.51 18.22 17.96
C ARG A 115 -4.03 19.64 17.86
N TYR A 116 -5.01 19.87 16.99
CA TYR A 116 -5.41 21.23 16.59
C TYR A 116 -6.84 21.60 17.01
N PHE A 117 -7.70 20.62 17.27
CA PHE A 117 -9.12 20.84 17.56
C PHE A 117 -9.58 20.20 18.89
N GLY A 118 -8.97 19.09 19.32
CA GLY A 118 -9.36 18.30 20.49
C GLY A 118 -8.80 18.76 21.83
N LEU A 119 -8.00 19.83 21.87
CA LEU A 119 -7.51 20.45 23.10
C LEU A 119 -8.18 21.82 23.29
N LYS A 120 -9.38 21.81 23.86
CA LYS A 120 -9.97 22.89 24.66
C LYS A 120 -10.45 22.28 25.96
#